data_AF-A0A928HZ58-F1
#
_entry.id   AF-A0A928HZ58-F1
#
_cell.length_a   1.000
_cell.length_b   1.000
_cell.length_c   1.000
_cell.angle_alpha   90.00
_cell.angle_beta   90.00
_cell.angle_gamma   90.00
#
_symmetry.space_group_name_H-M   'P 1'
#
loop_
_entity.id
_entity.type
_entity.pdbx_description
1 polymer ?
#
loop_
_entity_poly.entity_id
_entity_poly.type
_entity_poly.pdbx_seq_one_letter_code
_entity_poly.pdbx_strand_id
1 'polypeptide(L)'
;MFWFGKKERERNAPKVASFSSYDFNKEWFLVEMAFNVSSAEIDWSAIIVPDEKLDKENWQCAYLEQYLNKDGTEKICDLYDEPDPAVKPCRVAFFLFKDCPGTLQTPYGSFDLTKTEPLPDRLAGIIEFEEAD
;
A
#
# COMPACT_ATOMS: atom_id res chain seq x y z
N MET A 1 6.57 -30.16 -39.89
CA MET A 1 5.90 -28.88 -40.17
C MET A 1 5.98 -28.06 -38.89
N PHE A 2 6.78 -27.00 -38.91
CA PHE A 2 6.98 -26.11 -37.76
C PHE A 2 5.73 -25.25 -37.57
N TRP A 3 5.20 -25.22 -36.35
CA TRP A 3 4.45 -24.08 -35.82
C TRP A 3 4.72 -24.02 -34.32
N PHE A 4 5.79 -23.33 -33.96
CA PHE A 4 6.05 -22.94 -32.57
C PHE A 4 4.99 -21.91 -32.18
N GLY A 5 4.13 -22.29 -31.24
CA GLY A 5 3.24 -21.35 -30.58
C GLY A 5 4.06 -20.20 -30.00
N LYS A 6 3.77 -18.98 -30.47
CA LYS A 6 4.13 -17.77 -29.73
C LYS A 6 3.41 -17.87 -28.38
N LYS A 7 4.11 -18.37 -27.35
CA LYS A 7 3.80 -18.02 -25.97
C LYS A 7 4.07 -16.53 -25.87
N GLU A 8 3.03 -15.72 -26.05
CA GLU A 8 3.04 -14.36 -25.55
C GLU A 8 3.38 -14.47 -24.07
N ARG A 9 4.57 -13.97 -23.73
CA ARG A 9 4.90 -13.66 -22.34
C ARG A 9 3.84 -12.65 -21.91
N GLU A 10 2.80 -13.11 -21.22
CA GLU A 10 2.08 -12.27 -20.27
C GLU A 10 3.14 -11.68 -19.35
N ARG A 11 3.60 -10.48 -19.71
CA ARG A 11 4.34 -9.63 -18.80
C ARG A 11 3.34 -9.34 -17.71
N ASN A 12 3.42 -10.07 -16.60
CA ASN A 12 2.74 -9.70 -15.36
C ASN A 12 3.03 -8.22 -15.14
N ALA A 13 2.05 -7.37 -15.43
CA ALA A 13 2.15 -5.96 -15.09
C ALA A 13 2.38 -5.88 -13.58
N PRO A 14 3.18 -4.93 -13.08
CA PRO A 14 3.30 -4.76 -11.64
C PRO A 14 1.89 -4.56 -11.07
N LYS A 15 1.53 -5.38 -10.07
CA LYS A 15 0.23 -5.28 -9.40
C LYS A 15 0.05 -3.87 -8.80
N VAL A 16 1.16 -3.25 -8.36
CA VAL A 16 1.23 -1.87 -7.87
C VAL A 16 1.50 -0.91 -9.04
N ALA A 17 0.58 0.02 -9.24
CA ALA A 17 0.63 1.08 -10.23
C ALA A 17 1.48 2.29 -9.76
N SER A 18 1.38 2.62 -8.47
CA SER A 18 2.13 3.72 -7.86
C SER A 18 2.34 3.48 -6.37
N PHE A 19 3.41 4.07 -5.85
CA PHE A 19 3.77 4.09 -4.44
C PHE A 19 4.23 5.50 -4.09
N SER A 20 3.71 6.05 -3.00
CA SER A 20 4.12 7.32 -2.43
C SER A 20 4.24 7.19 -0.92
N SER A 21 5.22 7.87 -0.34
CA SER A 21 5.36 7.99 1.11
C SER A 21 5.35 9.46 1.49
N TYR A 22 4.62 9.80 2.55
CA TYR A 22 4.38 11.15 2.99
C TYR A 22 4.85 11.36 4.42
N ASP A 23 5.45 12.52 4.66
CA ASP A 23 5.77 12.96 6.02
C ASP A 23 4.49 13.41 6.74
N PHE A 24 3.86 12.50 7.49
CA PHE A 24 2.55 12.75 8.12
C PHE A 24 2.70 13.53 9.43
N ASN A 25 3.49 13.02 10.37
CA ASN A 25 3.81 13.70 11.62
C ASN A 25 5.21 13.30 12.12
N LYS A 26 5.57 13.63 13.38
CA LYS A 26 6.91 13.32 13.92
C LYS A 26 7.23 11.83 14.00
N GLU A 27 6.23 10.97 14.09
CA GLU A 27 6.37 9.54 14.40
C GLU A 27 5.94 8.63 13.25
N TRP A 28 5.08 9.12 12.36
CA TRP A 28 4.42 8.31 11.36
C TRP A 28 4.68 8.83 9.94
N PHE A 29 4.92 7.89 9.03
CA PHE A 29 4.73 8.09 7.60
C PHE A 29 3.29 7.73 7.24
N LEU A 30 2.72 8.41 6.25
CA LEU A 30 1.56 7.90 5.52
C LEU A 30 2.05 7.32 4.20
N VAL A 31 1.78 6.05 3.96
CA VAL A 31 2.08 5.38 2.69
C VAL A 31 0.80 5.25 1.89
N GLU A 32 0.87 5.54 0.58
CA GLU A 32 -0.22 5.36 -0.36
C GLU A 32 0.22 4.42 -1.49
N MET A 33 -0.54 3.34 -1.71
CA MET A 33 -0.31 2.37 -2.77
C MET A 33 -1.54 2.28 -3.67
N ALA A 34 -1.33 2.37 -4.99
CA ALA A 34 -2.37 2.12 -5.97
C ALA A 34 -2.12 0.79 -6.67
N PHE A 35 -3.16 -0.01 -6.84
CA PHE A 35 -3.13 -1.33 -7.45
C PHE A 35 -3.96 -1.35 -8.75
N ASN A 36 -3.40 -1.94 -9.81
CA ASN A 36 -4.09 -2.09 -11.11
C ASN A 36 -5.00 -3.33 -11.17
N VAL A 37 -5.19 -4.00 -10.03
CA VAL A 37 -6.00 -5.21 -9.87
C VAL A 37 -7.26 -4.90 -9.06
N SER A 38 -8.21 -5.84 -9.04
CA SER A 38 -9.37 -5.75 -8.16
C SER A 38 -8.98 -5.99 -6.70
N SER A 39 -9.81 -5.54 -5.75
CA SER A 39 -9.56 -5.80 -4.32
C SER A 39 -9.47 -7.29 -4.02
N ALA A 40 -10.24 -8.12 -4.74
CA ALA A 40 -10.21 -9.58 -4.58
C ALA A 40 -8.84 -10.24 -4.86
N GLU A 41 -7.96 -9.54 -5.57
CA GLU A 41 -6.63 -10.04 -5.97
C GLU A 41 -5.50 -9.56 -5.03
N ILE A 42 -5.85 -8.75 -4.03
CA ILE A 42 -4.93 -8.16 -3.07
C ILE A 42 -5.07 -8.92 -1.75
N ASP A 43 -3.97 -9.48 -1.29
CA ASP A 43 -3.85 -9.94 0.08
C ASP A 43 -3.51 -8.74 0.96
N TRP A 44 -4.55 -8.18 1.60
CA TRP A 44 -4.44 -7.03 2.49
C TRP A 44 -3.62 -7.36 3.74
N SER A 45 -3.78 -8.58 4.27
CA SER A 45 -3.01 -9.06 5.44
C SER A 45 -1.51 -9.18 5.16
N ALA A 46 -1.13 -9.37 3.89
CA ALA A 46 0.25 -9.46 3.47
C ALA A 46 0.89 -8.11 3.08
N ILE A 47 0.21 -6.99 3.30
CA ILE A 47 0.84 -5.66 3.35
C ILE A 47 1.63 -5.49 4.67
N ILE A 48 1.45 -6.42 5.63
CA ILE A 48 2.36 -6.63 6.76
C ILE A 48 3.65 -7.27 6.25
N VAL A 49 4.77 -6.75 6.73
CA VAL A 49 6.08 -7.08 6.16
C VAL A 49 6.94 -7.76 7.20
N PRO A 50 6.88 -9.10 7.27
CA PRO A 50 7.87 -9.84 8.02
C PRO A 50 9.23 -9.65 7.34
N ASP A 51 10.12 -8.87 7.96
CA ASP A 51 11.53 -8.94 7.66
C ASP A 51 12.14 -10.02 8.55
N GLU A 52 12.36 -11.21 7.99
CA GLU A 52 12.95 -12.35 8.71
C GLU A 52 14.36 -12.05 9.24
N LYS A 53 15.00 -10.95 8.81
CA LYS A 53 16.29 -10.50 9.32
C LYS A 53 16.16 -9.58 10.53
N LEU A 54 14.95 -9.14 10.88
CA LEU A 54 14.66 -8.27 12.01
C LEU A 54 13.87 -9.03 13.08
N ASP A 55 14.04 -8.61 14.33
CA ASP A 55 13.18 -9.05 15.42
C ASP A 55 11.72 -8.66 15.13
N LYS A 56 10.76 -9.49 15.56
CA LYS A 56 9.33 -9.30 15.28
C LYS A 56 8.78 -7.94 15.72
N GLU A 57 9.36 -7.39 16.78
CA GLU A 57 9.02 -6.07 17.33
C GLU A 57 9.39 -4.93 16.37
N ASN A 58 10.31 -5.19 15.44
CA ASN A 58 10.79 -4.26 14.42
C ASN A 58 10.18 -4.56 13.03
N TRP A 59 9.18 -5.45 12.96
CA TRP A 59 8.47 -5.68 11.71
C TRP A 59 7.68 -4.44 11.33
N GLN A 60 7.72 -4.11 10.04
CA GLN A 60 6.89 -3.04 9.49
C GLN A 60 5.45 -3.52 9.45
N CYS A 61 4.64 -3.02 10.37
CA CYS A 61 3.21 -3.26 10.43
C CYS A 61 2.49 -2.04 9.88
N ALA A 62 1.64 -2.26 8.88
CA ALA A 62 0.66 -1.25 8.48
C ALA A 62 -0.26 -0.96 9.68
N TYR A 63 -0.51 0.32 9.90
CA TYR A 63 -1.43 0.80 10.93
C TYR A 63 -2.56 1.57 10.25
N LEU A 64 -3.80 1.33 10.68
CA LEU A 64 -5.03 1.96 10.20
C LEU A 64 -5.12 2.03 8.67
N GLU A 65 -5.16 0.86 8.03
CA GLU A 65 -5.41 0.75 6.59
C GLU A 65 -6.75 1.40 6.21
N GLN A 66 -6.69 2.26 5.20
CA GLN A 66 -7.81 3.00 4.67
C GLN A 66 -7.87 2.85 3.16
N TYR A 67 -9.02 2.44 2.66
CA TYR A 67 -9.20 2.16 1.25
C TYR A 67 -9.84 3.35 0.55
N LEU A 68 -9.24 3.74 -0.57
CA LEU A 68 -9.58 4.95 -1.30
C LEU A 68 -10.06 4.62 -2.72
N ASN A 69 -10.81 5.56 -3.29
CA ASN A 69 -11.17 5.50 -4.71
C ASN A 69 -9.92 5.65 -5.60
N LYS A 70 -10.09 5.46 -6.92
CA LYS A 70 -8.97 5.52 -7.87
C LYS A 70 -8.14 6.81 -7.80
N ASP A 71 -8.80 7.92 -7.52
CA ASP A 71 -8.24 9.27 -7.52
C ASP A 71 -7.67 9.66 -6.14
N GLY A 72 -7.92 8.83 -5.12
CA GLY A 72 -7.48 9.07 -3.74
C GLY A 72 -8.11 10.32 -3.14
N THR A 73 -9.38 10.59 -3.45
CA THR A 73 -10.14 11.76 -2.98
C THR A 73 -11.25 11.41 -2.01
N GLU A 74 -11.60 10.12 -1.89
CA GLU A 74 -12.69 9.63 -1.05
C GLU A 74 -12.34 8.23 -0.54
N LYS A 75 -12.81 7.91 0.68
CA LYS A 75 -12.80 6.54 1.21
C LYS A 75 -13.92 5.73 0.57
N ILE A 76 -13.67 4.45 0.29
CA ILE A 76 -14.64 3.53 -0.33
C ILE A 76 -15.31 2.58 0.65
N CYS A 77 -14.80 2.52 1.88
CA CYS A 77 -15.39 1.83 3.02
C CYS A 77 -15.01 2.56 4.32
N ASP A 78 -15.65 2.16 5.42
CA ASP A 78 -15.37 2.70 6.74
C ASP A 78 -14.03 2.17 7.29
N LEU A 79 -13.52 2.80 8.35
CA LEU A 79 -12.34 2.30 9.04
C LEU A 79 -12.58 0.87 9.53
N TYR A 80 -11.55 0.04 9.47
CA TYR A 80 -11.57 -1.37 9.87
C TYR A 80 -12.37 -2.32 8.96
N ASP A 81 -13.00 -1.80 7.90
CA ASP A 81 -13.68 -2.60 6.88
C ASP A 81 -12.78 -2.83 5.66
N GLU A 82 -12.83 -4.02 5.09
CA GLU A 82 -12.24 -4.29 3.76
C GLU A 82 -13.17 -3.80 2.64
N PRO A 83 -12.61 -3.31 1.51
CA PRO A 83 -13.44 -2.80 0.42
C PRO A 83 -14.13 -3.92 -0.35
N ASP A 84 -15.20 -3.58 -1.08
CA ASP A 84 -15.91 -4.54 -1.92
C ASP A 84 -14.92 -5.22 -2.91
N PRO A 85 -14.91 -6.57 -2.99
CA PRO A 85 -14.00 -7.33 -3.85
C PRO A 85 -14.02 -6.91 -5.33
N ALA A 86 -15.12 -6.32 -5.81
CA ALA A 86 -15.30 -5.86 -7.18
C ALA A 86 -14.67 -4.48 -7.48
N VAL A 87 -14.19 -3.74 -6.47
CA VAL A 87 -13.59 -2.41 -6.66
C VAL A 87 -12.33 -2.51 -7.52
N LYS A 88 -12.22 -1.61 -8.51
CA LYS A 88 -11.05 -1.49 -9.39
C LYS A 88 -10.93 -0.08 -10.02
N PRO A 89 -9.74 0.53 -10.08
CA PRO A 89 -8.51 0.13 -9.38
C PRO A 89 -8.65 0.35 -7.86
N CYS A 90 -7.87 -0.40 -7.08
CA CYS A 90 -7.86 -0.28 -5.63
C CYS A 90 -6.71 0.59 -5.17
N ARG A 91 -6.97 1.43 -4.16
CA ARG A 91 -5.95 2.27 -3.54
C ARG A 91 -6.05 2.08 -2.04
N VAL A 92 -4.91 1.97 -1.38
CA VAL A 92 -4.83 1.85 0.07
C VAL A 92 -3.87 2.91 0.59
N ALA A 93 -4.22 3.50 1.71
CA ALA A 93 -3.37 4.36 2.50
C ALA A 93 -3.23 3.74 3.90
N PHE A 94 -2.03 3.71 4.45
CA PHE A 94 -1.77 3.17 5.78
C PHE A 94 -0.58 3.88 6.42
N PHE A 95 -0.50 3.82 7.73
CA PHE A 95 0.58 4.45 8.48
C PHE A 95 1.70 3.45 8.76
N LEU A 96 2.93 3.96 8.75
CA LEU A 96 4.12 3.23 9.18
C LEU A 96 4.87 4.07 10.20
N PHE A 97 5.33 3.43 11.27
CA PHE A 97 6.19 4.09 12.25
C PHE A 97 7.54 4.41 11.62
N LYS A 98 8.07 5.61 11.90
CA LYS A 98 9.31 6.10 11.28
C LYS A 98 10.56 5.37 11.73
N ASP A 99 10.52 4.69 12.86
CA ASP A 99 11.60 3.83 13.34
C ASP A 99 11.58 2.48 12.59
N CYS A 100 11.62 2.54 11.26
CA CYS A 100 11.63 1.38 10.40
C CYS A 100 12.75 1.46 9.37
N PRO A 101 13.14 0.34 8.75
CA PRO A 101 14.07 0.34 7.64
C PRO A 101 13.60 1.30 6.55
N GLY A 102 14.51 2.08 5.94
CA GLY A 102 14.20 3.01 4.85
C GLY A 102 13.69 2.37 3.55
N THR A 103 13.26 1.11 3.60
CA THR A 103 12.63 0.39 2.49
C THR A 103 11.49 -0.46 3.05
N LEU A 104 10.31 -0.36 2.43
CA LEU A 104 9.17 -1.24 2.67
C LEU A 104 9.31 -2.48 1.78
N GLN A 105 9.35 -3.68 2.36
CA GLN A 105 9.27 -4.93 1.57
C GLN A 105 7.81 -5.34 1.46
N THR A 106 7.33 -5.85 0.33
CA THR A 106 5.96 -6.40 0.23
C THR A 106 5.99 -7.59 -0.71
N PRO A 107 4.97 -8.47 -0.71
CA PRO A 107 4.79 -9.47 -1.76
C PRO A 107 4.71 -8.87 -3.18
N TYR A 108 4.47 -7.56 -3.29
CA TYR A 108 4.33 -6.84 -4.55
C TYR A 108 5.61 -6.10 -4.99
N GLY A 109 6.66 -6.12 -4.18
CA GLY A 109 7.94 -5.47 -4.45
C GLY A 109 8.52 -4.72 -3.25
N SER A 110 9.69 -4.13 -3.44
CA SER A 110 10.38 -3.30 -2.44
C SER A 110 10.24 -1.82 -2.79
N PHE A 111 9.92 -0.97 -1.82
CA PHE A 111 9.65 0.45 -2.02
C PHE A 111 10.49 1.32 -1.10
N ASP A 112 11.06 2.41 -1.63
CA ASP A 112 11.94 3.33 -0.90
C ASP A 112 11.13 4.27 0.01
N LEU A 113 11.35 4.18 1.33
CA LEU A 113 10.73 5.05 2.34
C LEU A 113 11.61 6.26 2.68
N THR A 114 12.84 6.35 2.15
CA THR A 114 13.72 7.49 2.42
C THR A 114 13.31 8.76 1.67
N LYS A 115 12.46 8.61 0.65
CA LYS A 115 11.94 9.69 -0.17
C LYS A 115 10.49 9.98 0.20
N THR A 116 10.33 10.91 1.13
CA THR A 116 9.02 11.39 1.57
C THR A 116 8.68 12.72 0.90
N GLU A 117 7.38 12.88 0.65
CA GLU A 117 6.79 14.11 0.15
C GLU A 117 5.88 14.75 1.22
N PRO A 118 5.56 16.06 1.13
CA PRO A 118 4.51 16.64 1.95
C PRO A 118 3.17 15.94 1.73
N LEU A 119 2.39 15.75 2.80
CA LEU A 119 1.04 15.20 2.70
C LEU A 119 0.16 16.07 1.78
N PRO A 120 -0.42 15.51 0.70
CA PRO A 120 -1.26 16.28 -0.20
C PRO A 120 -2.61 16.62 0.44
N ASP A 121 -3.13 17.81 0.17
CA ASP A 121 -4.40 18.32 0.73
C ASP A 121 -5.58 17.34 0.55
N ARG A 122 -5.62 16.63 -0.59
CA ARG A 122 -6.67 15.64 -0.87
C ARG A 122 -6.71 14.51 0.16
N LEU A 123 -5.54 14.10 0.69
CA LEU A 123 -5.43 13.05 1.69
C LEU A 123 -5.65 13.64 3.09
N ALA A 124 -5.11 14.83 3.35
CA ALA A 124 -5.29 15.52 4.64
C ALA A 124 -6.77 15.72 5.02
N GLY A 125 -7.67 15.88 4.03
CA GLY A 125 -9.10 16.05 4.26
C GLY A 125 -9.92 14.76 4.46
N ILE A 126 -9.35 13.57 4.22
CA ILE A 126 -10.10 12.30 4.23
C ILE A 126 -9.48 11.19 5.07
N ILE A 127 -8.17 11.27 5.33
CA ILE A 127 -7.43 10.28 6.10
C ILE A 127 -7.70 10.51 7.60
N GLU A 128 -8.13 9.45 8.26
CA GLU A 128 -8.30 9.40 9.71
C GLU A 128 -7.04 8.84 10.36
N PHE A 129 -6.73 9.33 11.56
CA PHE A 129 -5.61 8.86 12.36
C PHE A 129 -6.02 8.88 13.83
N GLU A 130 -5.87 7.74 14.50
CA GLU A 130 -6.04 7.62 15.94
C GLU A 130 -4.65 7.37 16.53
N GLU A 131 -4.21 8.19 17.48
CA GLU A 131 -3.01 7.85 18.25
C GLU A 131 -3.36 6.70 19.19
N ALA A 132 -2.52 5.65 19.21
CA ALA A 132 -2.62 4.63 20.24
C ALA A 132 -2.20 5.24 21.58
N ASP A 133 -3.12 5.27 22.56
CA ASP A 133 -2.88 5.68 23.95
C ASP A 133 -1.80 4.84 24.66
#